data_AF-A0AAE9F2J1-F1
#
_entry.id   AF-A0AAE9F2J1-F1
#
_cell.length_a   1.000
_cell.length_b   1.000
_cell.length_c   1.000
_cell.angle_alpha   90.00
_cell.angle_beta   90.00
_cell.angle_gamma   90.00
#
_symmetry.space_group_name_H-M   'P 1'
#
loop_
_entity.id
_entity.type
_entity.pdbx_description
1 polymer ?
#
loop_
_entity_poly.entity_id
_entity_poly.type
_entity_poly.pdbx_seq_one_letter_code
_entity_poly.pdbx_strand_id
1 'polypeptide(L)'
;MIRRFCTLVLFFCCVSLFLFPDFFTPETLIYSSKTKTRRNLVSQKRNSSSKCVVRPPDPWDQSILEYVLDDGSRPAQLACQAAKVQPELSYLDKNGFLHLNSTAIRESNLEVECQYRTYDKMDGDDENVSYSDWIQFNNSAKIDDEFVEVSCQRTWFPRTRVYSNNHNQITPIQKKEPANKNETASSVIIIVLDSVSHSNFRRTMNKTLEALHTHYGSFIFDGMTKVGDNSFSNAVGFFAGKWWDTEFGDVHGFFDEHDLIWKRYREKGYRTLLSEDYPGFNLFNYLSKGFEKKPVDHYFRPFWLNVYWSYVHRRSKNLCYGNHRMHNLQLNYLSQFITKYSDRPKFGVSWFTELGHDWLNQVRYGDDDLAEFLTKHVRDLEQSYLIVMSDHGHRFDSIRKTSVGRQEERLPFFSISLPKKLRSNQNLVQTLKANTKKLTSFFDVYTTFRHILSYPNAPETKRGISLLLPVQVIIQPFLSLLSTSVLGSIL
;
A
#
# COMPACT_ATOMS: atom_id res chain seq x y z
N MET A 1 -27.48 -42.23 17.73
CA MET A 1 -26.44 -41.38 17.10
C MET A 1 -25.72 -40.48 18.11
N ILE A 2 -26.44 -39.79 19.00
CA ILE A 2 -25.89 -38.90 20.06
C ILE A 2 -24.88 -39.61 20.98
N ARG A 3 -25.17 -40.86 21.40
CA ARG A 3 -24.30 -41.61 22.32
C ARG A 3 -22.90 -41.90 21.73
N ARG A 4 -22.79 -42.09 20.40
CA ARG A 4 -21.51 -42.31 19.71
C ARG A 4 -20.74 -41.00 19.49
N PHE A 5 -21.44 -39.88 19.34
CA PHE A 5 -20.84 -38.55 19.25
C PHE A 5 -20.22 -38.11 20.59
N CYS A 6 -20.92 -38.34 21.71
CA CYS A 6 -20.38 -38.04 23.03
C CYS A 6 -19.12 -38.85 23.36
N THR A 7 -19.06 -40.13 22.96
CA THR A 7 -17.86 -40.95 23.16
C THR A 7 -16.67 -40.46 22.33
N LEU A 8 -16.92 -39.94 21.13
CA LEU A 8 -15.87 -39.42 20.23
C LEU A 8 -15.31 -38.07 20.73
N VAL A 9 -16.17 -37.22 21.28
CA VAL A 9 -15.76 -35.95 21.92
C VAL A 9 -14.97 -36.21 23.21
N LEU A 10 -15.43 -37.15 24.05
CA LEU A 10 -14.70 -37.53 25.27
C LEU A 10 -13.33 -38.13 24.93
N PHE A 11 -13.24 -38.96 23.90
CA PHE A 11 -11.97 -39.52 23.44
C PHE A 11 -11.01 -38.43 22.96
N PHE A 12 -11.48 -37.46 22.17
CA PHE A 12 -10.66 -36.33 21.72
C PHE A 12 -10.19 -35.45 22.89
N CYS A 13 -11.06 -35.13 23.85
CA CYS A 13 -10.66 -34.39 25.05
C CYS A 13 -9.60 -35.14 25.87
N CYS A 14 -9.75 -36.45 26.06
CA CYS A 14 -8.77 -37.26 26.80
C CYS A 14 -7.41 -37.33 26.06
N VAL A 15 -7.42 -37.45 24.74
CA VAL A 15 -6.19 -37.47 23.92
C VAL A 15 -5.51 -36.10 23.94
N SER A 16 -6.26 -35.00 23.86
CA SER A 16 -5.71 -33.64 23.96
C SER A 16 -5.10 -33.34 25.33
N LEU A 17 -5.72 -33.80 26.42
CA LEU A 17 -5.16 -33.69 27.78
C LEU A 17 -3.86 -34.48 27.95
N PHE A 18 -3.72 -35.61 27.25
CA PHE A 18 -2.51 -36.45 27.31
C PHE A 18 -1.36 -35.91 26.45
N LEU A 19 -1.68 -35.30 25.30
CA LEU A 19 -0.68 -34.77 24.36
C LEU A 19 -0.24 -33.34 24.70
N PHE A 20 -1.07 -32.57 25.42
CA PHE A 20 -0.80 -31.16 25.75
C PHE A 20 -1.08 -30.86 27.23
N PRO A 21 -0.39 -31.52 28.19
CA PRO A 21 -0.63 -31.32 29.62
C PRO A 21 -0.35 -29.87 30.07
N ASP A 22 0.55 -29.17 29.39
CA ASP A 22 0.98 -27.80 29.71
C ASP A 22 -0.05 -26.71 29.37
N PHE A 23 -1.08 -27.03 28.56
CA PHE A 23 -2.15 -26.08 28.24
C PHE A 23 -3.20 -25.95 29.36
N PHE A 24 -3.21 -26.89 30.31
CA PHE A 24 -4.25 -26.98 31.34
C PHE A 24 -3.70 -26.81 32.78
N THR A 25 -2.44 -26.47 32.95
CA THR A 25 -1.88 -26.14 34.27
C THR A 25 -2.16 -24.67 34.64
N PRO A 26 -2.65 -24.36 35.85
CA PRO A 26 -2.99 -22.98 36.26
C PRO A 26 -1.80 -22.02 36.41
N GLU A 27 -0.57 -22.46 36.14
CA GLU A 27 0.64 -21.67 36.39
C GLU A 27 0.99 -20.67 35.27
N THR A 28 0.32 -20.72 34.12
CA THR A 28 0.55 -19.78 33.00
C THR A 28 -0.23 -18.45 33.12
N LEU A 29 -1.13 -18.31 34.09
CA LEU A 29 -1.92 -17.08 34.32
C LEU A 29 -1.34 -16.12 35.38
N ILE A 30 -0.27 -16.49 36.09
CA ILE A 30 0.28 -15.67 37.20
C ILE A 30 1.66 -15.04 36.86
N TYR A 31 2.32 -15.43 35.77
CA TYR A 31 3.63 -14.85 35.41
C TYR A 31 3.55 -13.46 34.74
N SER A 32 2.35 -12.96 34.41
CA SER A 32 2.17 -11.68 33.72
C SER A 32 2.12 -10.42 34.63
N SER A 33 2.21 -10.54 35.96
CA SER A 33 2.02 -9.38 36.86
C SER A 33 3.26 -8.88 37.62
N LYS A 34 4.45 -9.45 37.41
CA LYS A 34 5.67 -9.02 38.12
C LYS A 34 6.92 -8.89 37.26
N THR A 35 6.82 -8.32 36.06
CA THR A 35 7.96 -7.63 35.46
C THR A 35 7.93 -6.17 35.90
N LYS A 36 8.60 -5.88 37.02
CA LYS A 36 9.07 -4.51 37.30
C LYS A 36 9.94 -4.10 36.11
N THR A 37 9.36 -3.40 35.15
CA THR A 37 10.11 -2.62 34.16
C THR A 37 11.03 -1.70 34.95
N ARG A 38 12.33 -2.04 35.00
CA ARG A 38 13.37 -1.04 35.19
C ARG A 38 13.31 -0.11 33.99
N ARG A 39 12.41 0.88 34.05
CA ARG A 39 12.56 2.11 33.29
C ARG A 39 13.79 2.79 33.87
N ASN A 40 14.95 2.52 33.30
CA ASN A 40 16.04 3.48 33.36
C ASN A 40 15.52 4.72 32.62
N LEU A 41 14.88 5.62 33.37
CA LEU A 41 14.71 7.01 32.97
C LEU A 41 16.13 7.57 32.85
N VAL A 42 16.72 7.43 31.68
CA VAL A 42 17.85 8.26 31.29
C VAL A 42 17.28 9.66 31.26
N SER A 43 17.51 10.45 32.31
CA SER A 43 17.26 11.88 32.27
C SER A 43 18.23 12.46 31.26
N GLN A 44 17.82 12.52 29.98
CA GLN A 44 18.53 13.34 29.02
C GLN A 44 18.44 14.77 29.53
N LYS A 45 19.57 15.32 29.97
CA LYS A 45 19.75 16.76 30.18
C LYS A 45 19.23 17.45 28.93
N ARG A 46 18.13 18.21 29.07
CA ARG A 46 17.63 19.08 28.01
C ARG A 46 18.70 20.14 27.74
N ASN A 47 19.54 19.90 26.75
CA ASN A 47 20.38 20.94 26.17
C ASN A 47 19.43 21.86 25.38
N SER A 48 19.11 23.02 25.95
CA SER A 48 18.20 24.02 25.37
C SER A 48 18.81 24.81 24.20
N SER A 49 19.93 24.36 23.62
CA SER A 49 20.67 25.09 22.57
C SER A 49 21.02 24.24 21.34
N SER A 50 20.71 22.94 21.30
CA SER A 50 20.95 22.14 20.11
C SER A 50 19.80 22.30 19.12
N LYS A 51 20.06 22.91 17.96
CA LYS A 51 19.19 22.77 16.78
C LYS A 51 18.83 21.28 16.65
N CYS A 52 17.54 20.93 16.65
CA CYS A 52 17.10 19.55 16.43
C CYS A 52 17.41 19.20 14.97
N VAL A 53 18.57 18.58 14.73
CA VAL A 53 18.97 18.11 13.40
C VAL A 53 18.46 16.68 13.27
N VAL A 54 17.47 16.47 12.41
CA VAL A 54 17.01 15.12 12.07
C VAL A 54 18.10 14.47 11.23
N ARG A 55 18.64 13.35 11.71
CA ARG A 55 19.56 12.51 10.95
C ARG A 55 18.96 11.10 10.91
N PRO A 56 18.62 10.57 9.73
CA PRO A 56 18.33 9.15 9.59
C PRO A 56 19.47 8.33 10.21
N PRO A 57 19.17 7.22 10.88
CA PRO A 57 20.21 6.33 11.35
C PRO A 57 21.01 5.79 10.17
N ASP A 58 22.29 5.49 10.41
CA ASP A 58 23.16 4.86 9.42
C ASP A 58 22.52 3.55 8.94
N PRO A 59 22.21 3.39 7.64
CA PRO A 59 21.62 2.16 7.14
C PRO A 59 22.46 0.92 7.36
N TRP A 60 23.76 1.06 7.59
CA TRP A 60 24.70 -0.05 7.82
C TRP A 60 25.26 -0.05 9.24
N ASP A 61 24.54 0.53 10.21
CA ASP A 61 24.96 0.53 11.62
C ASP A 61 25.25 -0.89 12.11
N GLN A 62 26.41 -1.06 12.75
CA GLN A 62 26.90 -2.38 13.19
C GLN A 62 25.88 -3.13 14.06
N SER A 63 25.04 -2.42 14.83
CA SER A 63 24.04 -3.04 15.71
C SER A 63 22.90 -3.72 14.98
N ILE A 64 22.69 -3.42 13.69
CA ILE A 64 21.59 -3.99 12.91
C ILE A 64 22.03 -4.99 11.83
N LEU A 65 23.32 -5.10 11.54
CA LEU A 65 23.85 -5.92 10.45
C LEU A 65 23.42 -7.40 10.53
N GLU A 66 23.24 -7.95 11.73
CA GLU A 66 22.73 -9.31 11.92
C GLU A 66 21.28 -9.51 11.44
N TYR A 67 20.49 -8.44 11.33
CA TYR A 67 19.08 -8.47 10.89
C TYR A 67 18.93 -8.07 9.41
N VAL A 68 19.83 -7.22 8.92
CA VAL A 68 19.80 -6.72 7.54
C VAL A 68 20.67 -7.61 6.67
N LEU A 69 20.22 -8.86 6.47
CA LEU A 69 20.90 -9.88 5.68
C LEU A 69 21.65 -9.30 4.47
N ASP A 70 22.97 -9.30 4.60
CA ASP A 70 23.97 -9.25 3.53
C ASP A 70 24.89 -10.47 3.71
N ASP A 71 24.39 -11.66 3.39
CA ASP A 71 25.26 -12.81 3.09
C ASP A 71 25.78 -12.75 1.64
N GLY A 72 25.64 -11.60 0.96
CA GLY A 72 25.91 -11.47 -0.47
C GLY A 72 24.92 -12.23 -1.35
N SER A 73 23.92 -12.92 -0.80
CA SER A 73 22.84 -13.50 -1.58
C SER A 73 21.91 -12.37 -1.99
N ARG A 74 21.99 -11.99 -3.27
CA ARG A 74 20.80 -11.47 -3.93
C ARG A 74 19.70 -12.50 -3.63
N PRO A 75 18.51 -12.07 -3.19
CA PRO A 75 17.42 -13.01 -3.04
C PRO A 75 17.35 -13.78 -4.35
N ALA A 76 17.37 -15.12 -4.28
CA ALA A 76 17.15 -15.92 -5.47
C ALA A 76 15.92 -15.32 -6.14
N GLN A 77 16.06 -14.84 -7.39
CA GLN A 77 15.01 -14.09 -8.08
C GLN A 77 13.68 -14.77 -7.80
N LEU A 78 12.66 -14.00 -7.40
CA LEU A 78 11.34 -14.57 -7.12
C LEU A 78 10.86 -15.32 -8.36
N ALA A 79 11.00 -16.65 -8.31
CA ALA A 79 10.90 -17.53 -9.46
C ALA A 79 9.50 -18.14 -9.53
N CYS A 80 8.52 -17.29 -9.83
CA CYS A 80 7.12 -17.69 -10.00
C CYS A 80 6.96 -18.71 -11.15
N GLN A 81 7.64 -18.49 -12.28
CA GLN A 81 7.60 -19.39 -13.44
C GLN A 81 8.14 -20.81 -13.14
N ALA A 82 9.09 -20.94 -12.22
CA ALA A 82 9.64 -22.25 -11.84
C ALA A 82 8.62 -23.13 -11.10
N ALA A 83 7.55 -22.55 -10.55
CA ALA A 83 6.50 -23.30 -9.88
C ALA A 83 5.60 -24.10 -10.83
N LYS A 84 5.56 -23.72 -12.13
CA LYS A 84 4.74 -24.38 -13.17
C LYS A 84 3.32 -24.73 -12.70
N VAL A 85 2.65 -23.79 -12.02
CA VAL A 85 1.34 -24.01 -11.38
C VAL A 85 0.31 -24.46 -12.41
N GLN A 86 0.30 -23.80 -13.57
CA GLN A 86 -0.55 -24.09 -14.72
C GLN A 86 0.04 -23.44 -16.00
N PRO A 87 -0.32 -23.92 -17.21
CA PRO A 87 -0.01 -23.22 -18.46
C PRO A 87 -0.85 -21.94 -18.61
N GLU A 88 -0.33 -20.93 -19.32
CA GLU A 88 -1.06 -19.67 -19.59
C GLU A 88 -1.98 -19.80 -20.81
N LEU A 89 -3.16 -20.42 -20.59
CA LEU A 89 -4.11 -20.70 -21.68
C LEU A 89 -4.91 -19.48 -22.15
N SER A 90 -4.88 -18.36 -21.43
CA SER A 90 -5.58 -17.14 -21.83
C SER A 90 -4.77 -15.89 -21.51
N TYR A 91 -5.01 -14.82 -22.27
CA TYR A 91 -4.44 -13.49 -22.02
C TYR A 91 -5.42 -12.39 -22.46
N LEU A 92 -5.41 -11.27 -21.74
CA LEU A 92 -6.15 -10.06 -22.11
C LEU A 92 -5.22 -9.08 -22.82
N ASP A 93 -5.58 -8.67 -24.03
CA ASP A 93 -4.77 -7.72 -24.79
C ASP A 93 -5.05 -6.25 -24.40
N LYS A 94 -4.21 -5.33 -24.89
CA LYS A 94 -4.32 -3.89 -24.62
C LYS A 94 -5.62 -3.22 -25.13
N ASN A 95 -6.31 -3.87 -26.07
CA ASN A 95 -7.57 -3.40 -26.65
C ASN A 95 -8.78 -3.97 -25.90
N GLY A 96 -8.55 -4.74 -24.83
CA GLY A 96 -9.59 -5.37 -24.01
C GLY A 96 -10.22 -6.58 -24.70
N PHE A 97 -9.51 -7.27 -25.59
CA PHE A 97 -9.93 -8.57 -26.09
C PHE A 97 -9.26 -9.66 -25.27
N LEU A 98 -10.07 -10.53 -24.68
CA LEU A 98 -9.63 -11.77 -24.05
C LEU A 98 -9.41 -12.81 -25.14
N HIS A 99 -8.26 -13.47 -25.14
CA HIS A 99 -7.89 -14.48 -26.12
C HIS A 99 -7.53 -15.80 -25.45
N LEU A 100 -7.81 -16.91 -26.15
CA LEU A 100 -7.20 -18.21 -25.87
C LEU A 100 -5.84 -18.32 -26.56
N ASN A 101 -4.84 -18.77 -25.80
CA ASN A 101 -3.51 -19.03 -26.31
C ASN A 101 -3.46 -20.41 -26.96
N SER A 102 -3.77 -20.48 -28.25
CA SER A 102 -3.81 -21.73 -29.03
C SER A 102 -2.47 -22.50 -29.02
N THR A 103 -1.34 -21.78 -28.97
CA THR A 103 -0.02 -22.39 -28.83
C THR A 103 0.13 -23.07 -27.47
N ALA A 104 -0.19 -22.38 -26.37
CA ALA A 104 -0.11 -22.97 -25.03
C ALA A 104 -1.07 -24.16 -24.85
N ILE A 105 -2.27 -24.10 -25.43
CA ILE A 105 -3.23 -25.22 -25.41
C ILE A 105 -2.64 -26.45 -26.12
N ARG A 106 -2.09 -26.26 -27.33
CA ARG A 106 -1.46 -27.34 -28.11
C ARG A 106 -0.25 -27.93 -27.39
N GLU A 107 0.63 -27.09 -26.85
CA GLU A 107 1.82 -27.54 -26.09
C GLU A 107 1.47 -28.27 -24.80
N SER A 108 0.31 -27.97 -24.22
CA SER A 108 -0.19 -28.65 -23.03
C SER A 108 -0.85 -30.00 -23.34
N ASN A 109 -1.03 -30.36 -24.63
CA ASN A 109 -1.82 -31.51 -25.08
C ASN A 109 -3.22 -31.55 -24.43
N LEU A 110 -3.84 -30.38 -24.26
CA LEU A 110 -5.16 -30.24 -23.65
C LEU A 110 -6.23 -29.99 -24.71
N GLU A 111 -7.35 -30.71 -24.61
CA GLU A 111 -8.59 -30.37 -25.29
C GLU A 111 -9.54 -29.73 -24.27
N VAL A 112 -9.87 -28.45 -24.48
CA VAL A 112 -10.59 -27.65 -23.48
C VAL A 112 -11.74 -26.86 -24.08
N GLU A 113 -12.80 -26.73 -23.29
CA GLU A 113 -13.85 -25.73 -23.44
C GLU A 113 -13.61 -24.64 -22.38
N CYS A 114 -13.62 -23.38 -22.80
CA CYS A 114 -13.34 -22.24 -21.94
C CYS A 114 -14.53 -21.29 -21.86
N GLN A 115 -14.72 -20.77 -20.66
CA GLN A 115 -15.71 -19.74 -20.34
C GLN A 115 -15.06 -18.61 -19.57
N TYR A 116 -15.65 -17.43 -19.67
CA TYR A 116 -15.28 -16.28 -18.87
C TYR A 116 -16.50 -15.69 -18.16
N ARG A 117 -16.27 -14.93 -17.10
CA ARG A 117 -17.25 -14.05 -16.47
C ARG A 117 -16.54 -12.80 -15.97
N THR A 118 -17.23 -11.69 -15.95
CA THR A 118 -16.71 -10.44 -15.39
C THR A 118 -17.16 -10.30 -13.94
N TYR A 119 -16.46 -9.48 -13.17
CA TYR A 119 -16.81 -9.25 -11.78
C TYR A 119 -16.39 -7.85 -11.33
N ASP A 120 -17.10 -7.33 -10.35
CA ASP A 120 -16.88 -5.99 -9.82
C ASP A 120 -17.27 -5.89 -8.34
N LYS A 121 -17.03 -4.73 -7.71
CA LYS A 121 -17.45 -4.45 -6.34
C LYS A 121 -18.96 -4.69 -6.16
N MET A 122 -19.34 -5.36 -5.08
CA MET A 122 -20.73 -5.43 -4.64
C MET A 122 -21.12 -4.15 -3.87
N ASP A 123 -22.27 -3.56 -4.16
CA ASP A 123 -22.76 -2.42 -3.37
C ASP A 123 -23.20 -2.89 -1.98
N GLY A 124 -22.85 -2.15 -0.93
CA GLY A 124 -23.20 -2.49 0.46
C GLY A 124 -22.24 -3.48 1.14
N ASP A 125 -21.27 -4.03 0.41
CA ASP A 125 -20.30 -5.01 0.91
C ASP A 125 -18.93 -4.78 0.26
N ASP A 126 -17.87 -4.74 1.06
CA ASP A 126 -16.50 -4.56 0.56
C ASP A 126 -15.63 -5.80 0.73
N GLU A 127 -16.20 -6.92 1.17
CA GLU A 127 -15.54 -8.22 1.31
C GLU A 127 -15.92 -9.19 0.18
N ASN A 128 -17.05 -8.94 -0.49
CA ASN A 128 -17.55 -9.76 -1.59
C ASN A 128 -17.57 -9.02 -2.92
N VAL A 129 -17.57 -9.78 -4.02
CA VAL A 129 -17.64 -9.27 -5.39
C VAL A 129 -18.89 -9.78 -6.09
N SER A 130 -19.47 -8.96 -6.95
CA SER A 130 -20.59 -9.32 -7.82
C SER A 130 -20.07 -9.93 -9.11
N TYR A 131 -20.58 -11.10 -9.49
CA TYR A 131 -20.17 -11.81 -10.71
C TYR A 131 -21.25 -11.75 -11.78
N SER A 132 -20.85 -11.66 -13.06
CA SER A 132 -21.72 -11.94 -14.19
C SER A 132 -21.95 -13.44 -14.37
N ASP A 133 -22.89 -13.79 -15.25
CA ASP A 133 -23.03 -15.16 -15.74
C ASP A 133 -21.79 -15.60 -16.52
N TRP A 134 -21.55 -16.91 -16.54
CA TRP A 134 -20.49 -17.52 -17.35
C TRP A 134 -20.87 -17.53 -18.83
N ILE A 135 -19.95 -17.06 -19.67
CA ILE A 135 -20.10 -16.98 -21.12
C ILE A 135 -19.02 -17.85 -21.77
N GLN A 136 -19.45 -18.81 -22.61
CA GLN A 136 -18.54 -19.63 -23.40
C GLN A 136 -17.88 -18.80 -24.50
N PHE A 137 -16.61 -19.06 -24.79
CA PHE A 137 -15.89 -18.40 -25.89
C PHE A 137 -14.86 -19.34 -26.51
N ASN A 138 -14.74 -19.30 -27.84
CA ASN A 138 -13.93 -20.26 -28.59
C ASN A 138 -12.52 -19.76 -28.89
N ASN A 139 -12.37 -18.47 -29.21
CA ASN A 139 -11.07 -17.89 -29.60
C ASN A 139 -10.82 -16.60 -28.85
N SER A 140 -11.74 -15.64 -28.99
CA SER A 140 -11.64 -14.34 -28.34
C SER A 140 -12.99 -13.76 -27.97
N ALA A 141 -13.00 -12.86 -27.00
CA ALA A 141 -14.17 -12.12 -26.56
C ALA A 141 -13.78 -10.68 -26.21
N LYS A 142 -14.63 -9.71 -26.58
CA LYS A 142 -14.45 -8.31 -26.17
C LYS A 142 -14.93 -8.16 -24.72
N ILE A 143 -14.04 -7.68 -23.86
CA ILE A 143 -14.32 -7.42 -22.45
C ILE A 143 -14.38 -5.90 -22.25
N ASP A 144 -15.52 -5.43 -21.77
CA ASP A 144 -15.74 -4.02 -21.45
C ASP A 144 -15.54 -3.73 -19.95
N ASP A 145 -15.67 -4.74 -19.09
CA ASP A 145 -15.41 -4.63 -17.66
C ASP A 145 -13.90 -4.62 -17.32
N GLU A 146 -13.58 -4.11 -16.14
CA GLU A 146 -12.18 -4.00 -15.68
C GLU A 146 -11.59 -5.36 -15.30
N PHE A 147 -12.40 -6.28 -14.75
CA PHE A 147 -11.93 -7.55 -14.23
C PHE A 147 -12.68 -8.73 -14.84
N VAL A 148 -11.94 -9.76 -15.22
CA VAL A 148 -12.48 -10.96 -15.87
C VAL A 148 -11.80 -12.21 -15.31
N GLU A 149 -12.63 -13.19 -14.95
CA GLU A 149 -12.20 -14.54 -14.57
C GLU A 149 -12.42 -15.47 -15.75
N VAL A 150 -11.41 -16.30 -16.03
CA VAL A 150 -11.46 -17.36 -17.05
C VAL A 150 -11.43 -18.71 -16.34
N SER A 151 -12.19 -19.67 -16.85
CA SER A 151 -12.11 -21.07 -16.46
C SER A 151 -12.19 -21.97 -17.68
N CYS A 152 -11.28 -22.94 -17.77
CA CYS A 152 -11.34 -23.98 -18.80
C CYS A 152 -11.43 -25.38 -18.18
N GLN A 153 -12.23 -26.23 -18.83
CA GLN A 153 -12.47 -27.62 -18.45
C GLN A 153 -12.15 -28.56 -19.61
N ARG A 154 -11.83 -29.82 -19.31
CA ARG A 154 -11.65 -30.85 -20.34
C ARG A 154 -12.96 -31.09 -21.10
N THR A 155 -12.84 -31.32 -22.41
CA THR A 155 -13.96 -31.68 -23.30
C THR A 155 -14.53 -33.07 -22.98
N TRP A 156 -13.66 -34.02 -22.64
CA TRP A 156 -14.00 -35.42 -22.39
C TRP A 156 -14.35 -35.70 -20.91
N PHE A 157 -15.15 -36.75 -20.67
CA PHE A 157 -15.65 -37.10 -19.34
C PHE A 157 -14.59 -37.82 -18.48
N PRO A 158 -14.33 -37.39 -17.24
CA PRO A 158 -15.04 -36.35 -16.48
C PRO A 158 -14.58 -34.93 -16.83
N ARG A 159 -15.55 -34.01 -16.96
CA ARG A 159 -15.31 -32.57 -17.23
C ARG A 159 -14.69 -31.89 -16.00
N THR A 160 -13.37 -31.98 -15.88
CA THR A 160 -12.62 -31.38 -14.77
C THR A 160 -12.04 -30.02 -15.16
N ARG A 161 -12.09 -29.06 -14.24
CA ARG A 161 -11.43 -27.75 -14.41
C ARG A 161 -9.91 -27.95 -14.39
N VAL A 162 -9.26 -27.53 -15.47
CA VAL A 162 -7.80 -27.66 -15.65
C VAL A 162 -7.07 -26.33 -15.66
N TYR A 163 -7.80 -25.23 -15.82
CA TYR A 163 -7.26 -23.89 -15.86
C TYR A 163 -8.25 -22.88 -15.26
N SER A 164 -7.71 -21.91 -14.56
CA SER A 164 -8.44 -20.71 -14.14
C SER A 164 -7.46 -19.54 -14.07
N ASN A 165 -7.86 -18.35 -14.48
CA ASN A 165 -7.00 -17.17 -14.36
C ASN A 165 -7.82 -15.89 -14.25
N ASN A 166 -7.26 -14.88 -13.61
CA ASN A 166 -7.85 -13.55 -13.48
C ASN A 166 -7.05 -12.54 -14.29
N HIS A 167 -7.73 -11.75 -15.11
CA HIS A 167 -7.14 -10.65 -15.86
C HIS A 167 -7.73 -9.32 -15.42
N ASN A 168 -6.96 -8.25 -15.56
CA ASN A 168 -7.41 -6.89 -15.28
C ASN A 168 -7.07 -5.92 -16.42
N GLN A 169 -7.90 -4.91 -16.57
CA GLN A 169 -7.66 -3.75 -17.41
C GLN A 169 -8.24 -2.48 -16.79
N ILE A 170 -7.72 -1.33 -17.16
CA ILE A 170 -8.41 -0.05 -16.90
C ILE A 170 -9.42 0.20 -18.02
N THR A 171 -10.70 0.29 -17.71
CA THR A 171 -11.72 0.69 -18.72
C THR A 171 -11.95 2.20 -18.63
N PRO A 172 -11.63 3.00 -19.68
CA PRO A 172 -11.79 4.45 -19.61
C PRO A 172 -13.24 4.88 -19.35
N ILE A 173 -13.46 5.59 -18.25
CA ILE A 173 -14.77 6.12 -17.90
C ILE A 173 -15.03 7.38 -18.72
N GLN A 174 -16.02 7.31 -19.61
CA GLN A 174 -16.54 8.45 -20.36
C GLN A 174 -17.48 9.29 -19.48
N LYS A 175 -16.94 10.09 -18.54
CA LYS A 175 -17.76 11.16 -17.91
C LYS A 175 -17.75 12.40 -18.81
N LYS A 176 -18.91 13.06 -18.94
CA LYS A 176 -18.98 14.43 -19.49
C LYS A 176 -17.95 15.30 -18.78
N GLU A 177 -17.13 15.98 -19.55
CA GLU A 177 -16.06 16.81 -18.99
C GLU A 177 -16.66 17.87 -18.05
N PRO A 178 -16.03 18.17 -16.91
CA PRO A 178 -16.37 19.39 -16.20
C PRO A 178 -16.14 20.56 -17.15
N ALA A 179 -17.09 21.51 -17.17
CA ALA A 179 -17.12 22.64 -18.11
C ALA A 179 -15.82 23.50 -18.10
N ASN A 180 -15.00 23.37 -17.06
CA ASN A 180 -13.68 23.98 -16.96
C ASN A 180 -12.59 22.89 -16.90
N LYS A 181 -12.07 22.49 -18.07
CA LYS A 181 -10.77 21.83 -18.16
C LYS A 181 -9.72 22.78 -17.58
N ASN A 182 -9.20 22.47 -16.41
CA ASN A 182 -8.06 23.19 -15.86
C ASN A 182 -6.82 22.65 -16.58
N GLU A 183 -6.49 23.18 -17.76
CA GLU A 183 -5.35 22.76 -18.60
C GLU A 183 -4.00 22.82 -17.86
N THR A 184 -3.96 23.50 -16.72
CA THR A 184 -2.80 23.65 -15.86
C THR A 184 -2.73 22.62 -14.72
N ALA A 185 -3.69 21.72 -14.56
CA ALA A 185 -3.69 20.72 -13.49
C ALA A 185 -2.55 19.70 -13.65
N SER A 186 -1.86 19.38 -12.57
CA SER A 186 -0.84 18.33 -12.54
C SER A 186 -1.38 17.09 -11.86
N SER A 187 -1.09 15.91 -12.42
CA SER A 187 -1.44 14.64 -11.80
C SER A 187 -0.64 14.43 -10.50
N VAL A 188 -1.16 13.60 -9.61
CA VAL A 188 -0.51 13.16 -8.39
C VAL A 188 -0.54 11.63 -8.41
N ILE A 189 0.63 11.01 -8.50
CA ILE A 189 0.78 9.55 -8.51
C ILE A 189 1.59 9.16 -7.28
N ILE A 190 1.01 8.31 -6.45
CA ILE A 190 1.53 7.91 -5.16
C ILE A 190 1.75 6.40 -5.19
N ILE A 191 2.99 5.98 -5.00
CA ILE A 191 3.39 4.60 -4.80
C ILE A 191 3.76 4.45 -3.33
N VAL A 192 3.03 3.61 -2.61
CA VAL A 192 3.28 3.34 -1.19
C VAL A 192 3.85 1.94 -1.05
N LEU A 193 4.99 1.81 -0.39
CA LEU A 193 5.55 0.53 0.04
C LEU A 193 5.37 0.44 1.55
N ASP A 194 4.56 -0.52 2.01
CA ASP A 194 4.27 -0.68 3.43
C ASP A 194 5.55 -1.02 4.23
N SER A 195 5.69 -0.46 5.43
CA SER A 195 6.71 -0.87 6.40
C SER A 195 8.17 -0.64 5.98
N VAL A 196 8.43 0.22 4.99
CA VAL A 196 9.80 0.53 4.52
C VAL A 196 10.35 1.80 5.17
N SER A 197 11.35 1.65 6.04
CA SER A 197 12.06 2.80 6.63
C SER A 197 12.94 3.50 5.58
N HIS A 198 13.29 4.77 5.83
CA HIS A 198 14.24 5.52 5.00
C HIS A 198 15.54 4.74 4.80
N SER A 199 16.09 4.16 5.88
CA SER A 199 17.33 3.41 5.83
C SER A 199 17.16 2.02 5.19
N ASN A 200 16.03 1.33 5.42
CA ASN A 200 15.72 0.06 4.74
C ASN A 200 15.60 0.26 3.24
N PHE A 201 14.91 1.31 2.77
CA PHE A 201 14.82 1.63 1.34
C PHE A 201 16.20 1.79 0.70
N ARG A 202 17.14 2.46 1.38
CA ARG A 202 18.53 2.60 0.90
C ARG A 202 19.27 1.25 0.80
N ARG A 203 18.92 0.28 1.64
CA ARG A 203 19.50 -1.07 1.60
C ARG A 203 18.86 -1.96 0.53
N THR A 204 17.53 -1.94 0.40
CA THR A 204 16.77 -2.95 -0.34
C THR A 204 16.24 -2.49 -1.68
N MET A 205 16.17 -1.18 -1.93
CA MET A 205 15.55 -0.57 -3.11
C MET A 205 16.53 0.35 -3.87
N ASN A 206 17.78 -0.11 -4.08
CA ASN A 206 18.84 0.76 -4.57
C ASN A 206 18.66 1.17 -6.05
N LYS A 207 18.11 0.29 -6.90
CA LYS A 207 17.82 0.61 -8.31
C LYS A 207 16.64 1.55 -8.43
N THR A 208 15.62 1.36 -7.60
CA THR A 208 14.48 2.28 -7.51
C THR A 208 14.95 3.65 -7.02
N LEU A 209 15.82 3.69 -6.01
CA LEU A 209 16.42 4.93 -5.51
C LEU A 209 17.21 5.66 -6.62
N GLU A 210 18.00 4.93 -7.40
CA GLU A 210 18.72 5.46 -8.55
C GLU A 210 17.77 6.01 -9.61
N ALA A 211 16.70 5.28 -9.96
CA ALA A 211 15.70 5.75 -10.92
C ALA A 211 15.02 7.05 -10.45
N LEU A 212 14.64 7.13 -9.17
CA LEU A 212 14.05 8.32 -8.56
C LEU A 212 15.00 9.53 -8.59
N HIS A 213 16.30 9.30 -8.41
CA HIS A 213 17.31 10.35 -8.48
C HIS A 213 17.57 10.79 -9.93
N THR A 214 17.91 9.85 -10.79
CA THR A 214 18.42 10.10 -12.15
C THR A 214 17.34 10.55 -13.12
N HIS A 215 16.16 9.94 -13.09
CA HIS A 215 15.10 10.25 -14.06
C HIS A 215 14.13 11.33 -13.57
N TYR A 216 13.88 11.37 -12.25
CA TYR A 216 12.85 12.23 -11.68
C TYR A 216 13.40 13.44 -10.91
N GLY A 217 14.68 13.43 -10.53
CA GLY A 217 15.26 14.47 -9.69
C GLY A 217 14.53 14.60 -8.35
N SER A 218 14.11 13.46 -7.79
CA SER A 218 13.22 13.42 -6.62
C SER A 218 13.89 13.99 -5.38
N PHE A 219 13.13 14.76 -4.61
CA PHE A 219 13.55 15.25 -3.30
C PHE A 219 13.25 14.18 -2.26
N ILE A 220 14.29 13.60 -1.67
CA ILE A 220 14.18 12.57 -0.63
C ILE A 220 14.18 13.26 0.74
N PHE A 221 13.18 12.98 1.57
CA PHE A 221 13.01 13.61 2.87
C PHE A 221 13.64 12.74 3.96
N ASP A 222 14.71 13.25 4.58
CA ASP A 222 15.46 12.57 5.64
C ASP A 222 14.70 12.59 6.97
N GLY A 223 13.82 13.57 7.16
CA GLY A 223 13.07 13.77 8.41
C GLY A 223 11.59 13.47 8.32
N MET A 224 11.13 12.73 7.30
CA MET A 224 9.73 12.28 7.28
C MET A 224 9.48 11.35 8.48
N THR A 225 8.47 11.68 9.27
CA THR A 225 8.15 10.98 10.52
C THR A 225 6.70 10.56 10.52
N LYS A 226 6.48 9.31 10.94
CA LYS A 226 5.13 8.77 11.10
C LYS A 226 4.35 9.52 12.18
N VAL A 227 3.04 9.65 12.01
CA VAL A 227 2.14 10.29 12.98
C VAL A 227 1.43 9.27 13.87
N GLY A 228 1.33 8.02 13.43
CA GLY A 228 0.69 6.96 14.19
C GLY A 228 1.49 5.65 14.16
N ASP A 229 1.00 4.65 14.89
CA ASP A 229 1.78 3.42 15.04
C ASP A 229 1.76 2.56 13.79
N ASN A 230 0.60 2.39 13.16
CA ASN A 230 0.33 1.48 12.04
C ASN A 230 -0.06 2.21 10.75
N SER A 231 -0.27 1.45 9.67
CA SER A 231 -0.64 1.96 8.36
C SER A 231 -1.90 2.80 8.36
N PHE A 232 -2.98 2.33 8.96
CA PHE A 232 -4.25 3.06 9.04
C PHE A 232 -4.07 4.46 9.65
N SER A 233 -3.42 4.54 10.81
CA SER A 233 -3.22 5.82 11.50
C SER A 233 -2.38 6.82 10.71
N ASN A 234 -1.38 6.35 9.97
CA ASN A 234 -0.55 7.20 9.10
C ASN A 234 -1.31 7.60 7.82
N ALA A 235 -2.04 6.66 7.21
CA ALA A 235 -2.90 6.89 6.06
C ALA A 235 -3.97 7.95 6.34
N VAL A 236 -4.66 7.87 7.49
CA VAL A 236 -5.60 8.91 7.93
C VAL A 236 -4.90 10.28 8.03
N GLY A 237 -3.65 10.30 8.50
CA GLY A 237 -2.82 11.49 8.56
C GLY A 237 -2.67 12.18 7.21
N PHE A 238 -2.33 11.45 6.14
CA PHE A 238 -2.12 12.06 4.81
C PHE A 238 -3.35 12.07 3.90
N PHE A 239 -4.37 11.26 4.14
CA PHE A 239 -5.62 11.27 3.37
C PHE A 239 -6.69 12.19 3.94
N ALA A 240 -6.72 12.42 5.25
CA ALA A 240 -7.73 13.25 5.89
C ALA A 240 -7.16 14.45 6.66
N GLY A 241 -5.85 14.46 6.96
CA GLY A 241 -5.25 15.54 7.77
C GLY A 241 -5.69 15.50 9.23
N LYS A 242 -6.14 14.34 9.71
CA LYS A 242 -6.80 14.15 11.01
C LYS A 242 -6.07 13.12 11.87
N TRP A 243 -6.27 13.20 13.18
CA TRP A 243 -5.89 12.12 14.08
C TRP A 243 -6.95 11.01 13.97
N TRP A 244 -6.49 9.77 13.80
CA TRP A 244 -7.38 8.64 13.53
C TRP A 244 -8.32 8.33 14.70
N ASP A 245 -7.89 8.59 15.93
CA ASP A 245 -8.57 8.23 17.18
C ASP A 245 -9.51 9.31 17.72
N THR A 246 -9.24 10.58 17.40
CA THR A 246 -9.92 11.72 18.02
C THR A 246 -10.75 12.57 17.06
N GLU A 247 -10.48 12.50 15.75
CA GLU A 247 -11.08 13.43 14.78
C GLU A 247 -11.59 12.78 13.50
N PHE A 248 -11.11 11.58 13.19
CA PHE A 248 -11.48 10.88 11.97
C PHE A 248 -12.95 10.44 12.02
N GLY A 249 -13.41 9.94 13.16
CA GLY A 249 -14.80 9.52 13.37
C GLY A 249 -14.88 8.01 13.57
N ASP A 250 -15.93 7.39 13.03
CA ASP A 250 -16.08 5.93 13.06
C ASP A 250 -14.96 5.25 12.24
N VAL A 251 -14.30 4.28 12.85
CA VAL A 251 -13.18 3.51 12.28
C VAL A 251 -13.52 2.04 12.07
N HIS A 252 -14.75 1.62 12.38
CA HIS A 252 -15.23 0.25 12.22
C HIS A 252 -16.34 0.12 11.18
N GLY A 253 -17.10 1.19 10.93
CA GLY A 253 -18.13 1.25 9.90
C GLY A 253 -17.59 1.44 8.49
N PHE A 254 -18.45 1.98 7.62
CA PHE A 254 -18.10 2.34 6.25
C PHE A 254 -17.40 3.70 6.20
N PHE A 255 -16.41 3.82 5.32
CA PHE A 255 -15.62 5.05 5.19
C PHE A 255 -16.18 6.06 4.18
N ASP A 256 -17.35 5.79 3.60
CA ASP A 256 -17.97 6.58 2.52
C ASP A 256 -18.30 8.02 2.90
N GLU A 257 -18.51 8.34 4.18
CA GLU A 257 -18.80 9.71 4.64
C GLU A 257 -17.54 10.49 5.05
N HIS A 258 -16.38 9.84 5.13
CA HIS A 258 -15.14 10.49 5.54
C HIS A 258 -14.58 11.40 4.43
N ASP A 259 -14.17 12.63 4.76
CA ASP A 259 -13.57 13.58 3.81
C ASP A 259 -12.12 13.18 3.45
N LEU A 260 -12.01 12.12 2.65
CA LEU A 260 -10.76 11.59 2.14
C LEU A 260 -10.34 12.36 0.88
N ILE A 261 -9.06 12.73 0.81
CA ILE A 261 -8.51 13.71 -0.14
C ILE A 261 -8.86 13.42 -1.62
N TRP A 262 -8.95 12.15 -2.02
CA TRP A 262 -9.30 11.79 -3.40
C TRP A 262 -10.67 12.28 -3.83
N LYS A 263 -11.62 12.47 -2.90
CA LYS A 263 -12.94 13.04 -3.20
C LYS A 263 -12.81 14.47 -3.74
N ARG A 264 -11.94 15.27 -3.11
CA ARG A 264 -11.64 16.65 -3.54
C ARG A 264 -10.94 16.68 -4.91
N TYR A 265 -10.05 15.72 -5.18
CA TYR A 265 -9.44 15.57 -6.50
C TYR A 265 -10.47 15.19 -7.56
N ARG A 266 -11.36 14.24 -7.26
CA ARG A 266 -12.48 13.86 -8.14
C ARG A 266 -13.39 15.05 -8.45
N GLU A 267 -13.76 15.85 -7.46
CA GLU A 267 -14.55 17.09 -7.64
C GLU A 267 -13.85 18.10 -8.56
N LYS A 268 -12.52 18.13 -8.55
CA LYS A 268 -11.70 18.96 -9.46
C LYS A 268 -11.44 18.31 -10.82
N GLY A 269 -12.15 17.23 -11.15
CA GLY A 269 -12.10 16.59 -12.47
C GLY A 269 -10.98 15.57 -12.65
N TYR A 270 -10.24 15.21 -11.59
CA TYR A 270 -9.22 14.18 -11.67
C TYR A 270 -9.87 12.80 -11.81
N ARG A 271 -9.22 11.90 -12.55
CA ARG A 271 -9.50 10.46 -12.41
C ARG A 271 -8.81 9.93 -11.18
N THR A 272 -9.51 9.08 -10.43
CA THR A 272 -9.03 8.58 -9.15
C THR A 272 -8.78 7.08 -9.18
N LEU A 273 -7.66 6.64 -8.62
CA LEU A 273 -7.27 5.22 -8.49
C LEU A 273 -6.88 4.94 -7.03
N LEU A 274 -7.37 3.82 -6.50
CA LEU A 274 -6.93 3.21 -5.25
C LEU A 274 -6.72 1.73 -5.51
N SER A 275 -5.47 1.30 -5.35
CA SER A 275 -5.03 -0.06 -5.56
C SER A 275 -4.25 -0.50 -4.34
N GLU A 276 -4.76 -1.47 -3.60
CA GLU A 276 -4.12 -2.02 -2.40
C GLU A 276 -4.07 -3.54 -2.56
N ASP A 277 -2.87 -4.13 -2.55
CA ASP A 277 -2.72 -5.59 -2.52
C ASP A 277 -2.94 -6.13 -1.10
N TYR A 278 -2.96 -7.46 -0.93
CA TYR A 278 -3.22 -8.10 0.37
C TYR A 278 -4.58 -7.72 1.03
N PRO A 279 -5.72 -8.13 0.45
CA PRO A 279 -7.07 -7.71 0.87
C PRO A 279 -7.39 -7.82 2.36
N GLY A 280 -6.84 -8.82 3.04
CA GLY A 280 -7.06 -9.04 4.47
C GLY A 280 -6.47 -7.96 5.38
N PHE A 281 -5.51 -7.17 4.90
CA PHE A 281 -4.82 -6.13 5.66
C PHE A 281 -4.92 -4.74 5.00
N ASN A 282 -5.84 -4.53 4.06
CA ASN A 282 -6.06 -3.21 3.46
C ASN A 282 -6.50 -2.18 4.50
N LEU A 283 -6.14 -0.92 4.25
CA LEU A 283 -6.25 0.17 5.23
C LEU A 283 -7.65 0.33 5.79
N PHE A 284 -8.63 0.31 4.89
CA PHE A 284 -10.03 0.59 5.22
C PHE A 284 -10.86 -0.67 5.40
N ASN A 285 -10.26 -1.86 5.36
CA ASN A 285 -10.97 -3.14 5.49
C ASN A 285 -10.52 -3.93 6.73
N TYR A 286 -9.26 -3.80 7.15
CA TYR A 286 -8.79 -4.48 8.36
C TYR A 286 -9.58 -4.00 9.59
N LEU A 287 -10.31 -4.93 10.23
CA LEU A 287 -11.17 -4.67 11.41
C LEU A 287 -12.26 -3.60 11.19
N SER A 288 -12.71 -3.43 9.94
CA SER A 288 -13.72 -2.44 9.55
C SER A 288 -14.56 -2.94 8.38
N LYS A 289 -15.58 -2.17 7.96
CA LYS A 289 -16.49 -2.58 6.87
C LYS A 289 -16.03 -2.20 5.47
N GLY A 290 -14.92 -1.46 5.31
CA GLY A 290 -14.54 -0.99 3.98
C GLY A 290 -15.34 0.20 3.51
N PHE A 291 -15.63 0.19 2.21
CA PHE A 291 -16.50 1.14 1.56
C PHE A 291 -17.80 0.49 1.09
N GLU A 292 -18.91 1.15 1.31
CA GLU A 292 -20.23 0.75 0.84
C GLU A 292 -20.28 0.81 -0.69
N LYS A 293 -19.72 1.87 -1.28
CA LYS A 293 -19.60 2.08 -2.74
C LYS A 293 -18.14 2.22 -3.15
N LYS A 294 -17.84 2.17 -4.45
CA LYS A 294 -16.47 2.41 -4.93
C LYS A 294 -15.95 3.78 -4.47
N PRO A 295 -14.87 3.86 -3.68
CA PRO A 295 -14.39 5.13 -3.13
C PRO A 295 -13.72 6.01 -4.19
N VAL A 296 -13.19 5.39 -5.24
CA VAL A 296 -12.41 5.96 -6.37
C VAL A 296 -13.01 5.52 -7.70
N ASP A 297 -12.63 6.17 -8.81
CA ASP A 297 -13.11 5.80 -10.15
C ASP A 297 -12.63 4.39 -10.54
N HIS A 298 -11.39 4.04 -10.19
CA HIS A 298 -10.78 2.72 -10.41
C HIS A 298 -10.38 2.11 -9.08
N TYR A 299 -11.11 1.09 -8.64
CA TYR A 299 -10.90 0.45 -7.34
C TYR A 299 -10.44 -0.99 -7.55
N PHE A 300 -9.20 -1.31 -7.18
CA PHE A 300 -8.58 -2.59 -7.53
C PHE A 300 -8.90 -3.75 -6.58
N ARG A 301 -9.49 -3.46 -5.41
CA ARG A 301 -9.81 -4.48 -4.40
C ARG A 301 -10.61 -5.68 -4.93
N PRO A 302 -11.64 -5.53 -5.79
CA PRO A 302 -12.37 -6.68 -6.34
C PRO A 302 -11.45 -7.67 -7.07
N PHE A 303 -10.47 -7.17 -7.84
CA PHE A 303 -9.46 -8.02 -8.48
C PHE A 303 -8.68 -8.84 -7.46
N TRP A 304 -8.18 -8.18 -6.42
CA TRP A 304 -7.39 -8.86 -5.39
C TRP A 304 -8.22 -9.85 -4.57
N LEU A 305 -9.48 -9.54 -4.23
CA LEU A 305 -10.37 -10.50 -3.57
C LEU A 305 -10.49 -11.79 -4.39
N ASN A 306 -10.77 -11.68 -5.70
CA ASN A 306 -10.89 -12.87 -6.53
C ASN A 306 -9.55 -13.61 -6.70
N VAL A 307 -8.43 -12.89 -6.80
CA VAL A 307 -7.08 -13.49 -6.87
C VAL A 307 -6.76 -14.27 -5.59
N TYR A 308 -6.85 -13.65 -4.41
CA TYR A 308 -6.46 -14.28 -3.13
C TYR A 308 -7.28 -15.54 -2.82
N TRP A 309 -8.56 -15.54 -3.17
CA TRP A 309 -9.45 -16.66 -2.91
C TRP A 309 -9.42 -17.75 -3.99
N SER A 310 -8.77 -17.48 -5.12
CA SER A 310 -8.64 -18.43 -6.23
C SER A 310 -7.79 -19.65 -5.89
N TYR A 311 -8.03 -20.74 -6.63
CA TYR A 311 -7.23 -21.96 -6.54
C TYR A 311 -5.77 -21.75 -6.96
N VAL A 312 -5.54 -20.87 -7.95
CA VAL A 312 -4.21 -20.57 -8.49
C VAL A 312 -3.33 -19.94 -7.44
N HIS A 313 -3.83 -18.92 -6.73
CA HIS A 313 -3.09 -18.26 -5.65
C HIS A 313 -2.72 -19.26 -4.55
N ARG A 314 -3.66 -20.09 -4.08
CA ARG A 314 -3.41 -21.12 -3.05
C ARG A 314 -2.32 -22.13 -3.41
N ARG A 315 -2.06 -22.35 -4.70
CA ARG A 315 -1.00 -23.25 -5.20
C ARG A 315 0.29 -22.53 -5.59
N SER A 316 0.27 -21.21 -5.57
CA SER A 316 1.41 -20.40 -5.95
C SER A 316 2.42 -20.31 -4.81
N LYS A 317 3.65 -19.97 -5.15
CA LYS A 317 4.65 -19.59 -4.14
C LYS A 317 4.24 -18.25 -3.50
N ASN A 318 4.74 -17.97 -2.30
CA ASN A 318 4.61 -16.66 -1.67
C ASN A 318 5.04 -15.56 -2.67
N LEU A 319 4.29 -14.44 -2.71
CA LEU A 319 4.44 -13.31 -3.66
C LEU A 319 4.13 -13.63 -5.14
N CYS A 320 3.59 -14.81 -5.45
CA CYS A 320 3.25 -15.20 -6.81
C CYS A 320 1.76 -15.47 -7.00
N TYR A 321 1.28 -15.18 -8.20
CA TYR A 321 0.01 -15.64 -8.73
C TYR A 321 0.26 -16.39 -10.03
N GLY A 322 0.24 -17.72 -9.96
CA GLY A 322 0.67 -18.59 -11.04
C GLY A 322 2.13 -18.32 -11.40
N ASN A 323 2.35 -17.92 -12.65
CA ASN A 323 3.68 -17.62 -13.19
C ASN A 323 4.08 -16.14 -13.02
N HIS A 324 3.22 -15.32 -12.41
CA HIS A 324 3.41 -13.87 -12.27
C HIS A 324 3.75 -13.48 -10.84
N ARG A 325 4.60 -12.46 -10.69
CA ARG A 325 4.81 -11.78 -9.40
C ARG A 325 3.59 -10.91 -9.10
N MET A 326 3.06 -10.97 -7.88
CA MET A 326 1.81 -10.27 -7.54
C MET A 326 1.95 -8.75 -7.65
N HIS A 327 3.06 -8.17 -7.19
CA HIS A 327 3.29 -6.72 -7.33
C HIS A 327 3.31 -6.26 -8.79
N ASN A 328 3.71 -7.11 -9.74
CA ASN A 328 3.69 -6.77 -11.17
C ASN A 328 2.26 -6.70 -11.74
N LEU A 329 1.30 -7.43 -11.17
CA LEU A 329 -0.12 -7.31 -11.56
C LEU A 329 -0.65 -5.92 -11.21
N GLN A 330 -0.32 -5.42 -10.01
CA GLN A 330 -0.71 -4.09 -9.55
C GLN A 330 0.07 -2.96 -10.25
N LEU A 331 1.38 -3.11 -10.47
CA LEU A 331 2.15 -2.16 -11.28
C LEU A 331 1.61 -2.07 -12.71
N ASN A 332 1.18 -3.19 -13.30
CA ASN A 332 0.54 -3.19 -14.61
C ASN A 332 -0.79 -2.42 -14.58
N TYR A 333 -1.63 -2.59 -13.55
CA TYR A 333 -2.87 -1.83 -13.41
C TYR A 333 -2.62 -0.32 -13.29
N LEU A 334 -1.62 0.09 -12.49
CA LEU A 334 -1.18 1.48 -12.41
C LEU A 334 -0.64 2.02 -13.75
N SER A 335 0.15 1.20 -14.48
CA SER A 335 0.67 1.51 -15.82
C SER A 335 -0.47 1.84 -16.80
N GLN A 336 -1.51 1.02 -16.80
CA GLN A 336 -2.71 1.23 -17.61
C GLN A 336 -3.44 2.51 -17.22
N PHE A 337 -3.56 2.80 -15.93
CA PHE A 337 -4.25 4.00 -15.43
C PHE A 337 -3.52 5.28 -15.84
N ILE A 338 -2.20 5.29 -15.72
CA ILE A 338 -1.34 6.42 -16.12
C ILE A 338 -1.49 6.69 -17.63
N THR A 339 -1.44 5.64 -18.44
CA THR A 339 -1.38 5.76 -19.91
C THR A 339 -2.74 5.99 -20.56
N LYS A 340 -3.82 5.33 -20.09
CA LYS A 340 -5.17 5.47 -20.68
C LYS A 340 -5.83 6.83 -20.38
N TYR A 341 -5.34 7.56 -19.37
CA TYR A 341 -5.82 8.90 -19.01
C TYR A 341 -4.74 9.97 -19.23
N SER A 342 -3.96 9.87 -20.31
CA SER A 342 -2.95 10.86 -20.65
C SER A 342 -3.52 12.26 -20.93
N ASP A 343 -4.81 12.33 -21.27
CA ASP A 343 -5.55 13.54 -21.63
C ASP A 343 -6.12 14.32 -20.42
N ARG A 344 -5.98 13.80 -19.19
CA ARG A 344 -6.61 14.37 -18.00
C ARG A 344 -5.76 14.21 -16.73
N PRO A 345 -5.97 15.06 -15.71
CA PRO A 345 -5.27 14.92 -14.45
C PRO A 345 -5.72 13.67 -13.69
N LYS A 346 -4.77 13.04 -12.99
CA LYS A 346 -4.94 11.79 -12.26
C LYS A 346 -4.54 11.96 -10.79
N PHE A 347 -5.30 11.37 -9.87
CA PHE A 347 -4.91 11.19 -8.48
C PHE A 347 -4.92 9.69 -8.20
N GLY A 348 -3.75 9.05 -8.22
CA GLY A 348 -3.64 7.60 -8.11
C GLY A 348 -2.81 7.19 -6.90
N VAL A 349 -3.31 6.21 -6.15
CA VAL A 349 -2.61 5.54 -5.06
C VAL A 349 -2.46 4.07 -5.40
N SER A 350 -1.23 3.57 -5.38
CA SER A 350 -0.89 2.16 -5.50
C SER A 350 -0.09 1.76 -4.26
N TRP A 351 -0.71 0.98 -3.38
CA TRP A 351 -0.18 0.57 -2.07
C TRP A 351 0.21 -0.90 -2.11
N PHE A 352 1.49 -1.17 -1.89
CA PHE A 352 2.08 -2.50 -1.87
C PHE A 352 2.31 -2.90 -0.40
N THR A 353 1.32 -3.57 0.17
CA THR A 353 1.35 -4.14 1.52
C THR A 353 2.15 -5.44 1.53
N GLU A 354 1.86 -6.36 0.62
CA GLU A 354 2.40 -7.73 0.69
C GLU A 354 3.94 -7.80 0.57
N LEU A 355 4.54 -6.87 -0.18
CA LEU A 355 5.99 -6.83 -0.35
C LEU A 355 6.76 -6.43 0.91
N GLY A 356 6.14 -5.65 1.80
CA GLY A 356 6.84 -5.01 2.92
C GLY A 356 6.34 -5.41 4.30
N HIS A 357 5.11 -5.93 4.40
CA HIS A 357 4.44 -6.14 5.68
C HIS A 357 5.09 -7.20 6.58
N ASP A 358 5.43 -8.37 6.03
CA ASP A 358 5.78 -9.53 6.86
C ASP A 358 7.27 -9.59 7.23
N TRP A 359 8.18 -9.25 6.31
CA TRP A 359 9.62 -9.43 6.51
C TRP A 359 10.43 -8.21 6.05
N LEU A 360 11.33 -7.74 6.91
CA LEU A 360 12.15 -6.53 6.70
C LEU A 360 12.84 -6.45 5.32
N ASN A 361 13.26 -7.60 4.81
CA ASN A 361 14.06 -7.69 3.61
C ASN A 361 13.24 -8.01 2.36
N GLN A 362 11.97 -8.41 2.46
CA GLN A 362 11.17 -8.94 1.35
C GLN A 362 10.92 -7.91 0.24
N VAL A 363 10.86 -6.62 0.57
CA VAL A 363 10.62 -5.55 -0.41
C VAL A 363 11.63 -5.54 -1.56
N ARG A 364 12.84 -6.06 -1.34
CA ARG A 364 13.89 -6.17 -2.36
C ARG A 364 13.46 -6.99 -3.60
N TYR A 365 12.43 -7.83 -3.49
CA TYR A 365 11.87 -8.56 -4.64
C TYR A 365 11.22 -7.64 -5.68
N GLY A 366 10.83 -6.43 -5.27
CA GLY A 366 10.23 -5.43 -6.14
C GLY A 366 11.19 -4.37 -6.68
N ASP A 367 12.47 -4.36 -6.29
CA ASP A 367 13.39 -3.27 -6.66
C ASP A 367 13.61 -3.16 -8.18
N ASP A 368 13.92 -4.29 -8.82
CA ASP A 368 14.09 -4.35 -10.28
C ASP A 368 12.82 -3.92 -11.01
N ASP A 369 11.68 -4.48 -10.61
CA ASP A 369 10.40 -4.28 -11.28
C ASP A 369 9.90 -2.82 -11.12
N LEU A 370 10.06 -2.22 -9.93
CA LEU A 370 9.67 -0.84 -9.69
C LEU A 370 10.62 0.15 -10.39
N ALA A 371 11.92 -0.12 -10.41
CA ALA A 371 12.88 0.68 -11.17
C ALA A 371 12.58 0.65 -12.68
N GLU A 372 12.25 -0.52 -13.23
CA GLU A 372 11.84 -0.67 -14.63
C GLU A 372 10.53 0.07 -14.91
N PHE A 373 9.53 -0.08 -14.03
CA PHE A 373 8.27 0.66 -14.13
C PHE A 373 8.51 2.17 -14.17
N LEU A 374 9.32 2.70 -13.26
CA LEU A 374 9.67 4.11 -13.20
C LEU A 374 10.40 4.56 -14.47
N THR A 375 11.32 3.76 -15.00
CA THR A 375 12.06 4.07 -16.23
C THR A 375 11.13 4.09 -17.46
N LYS A 376 10.19 3.14 -17.54
CA LYS A 376 9.19 3.06 -18.61
C LYS A 376 8.27 4.28 -18.63
N HIS A 377 7.89 4.81 -17.47
CA HIS A 377 6.89 5.87 -17.33
C HIS A 377 7.45 7.29 -17.19
N VAL A 378 8.73 7.52 -17.44
CA VAL A 378 9.36 8.87 -17.32
C VAL A 378 8.59 9.94 -18.10
N ARG A 379 8.20 9.64 -19.34
CA ARG A 379 7.43 10.59 -20.18
C ARG A 379 5.99 10.75 -19.70
N ASP A 380 5.34 9.65 -19.31
CA ASP A 380 3.95 9.66 -18.89
C ASP A 380 3.75 10.41 -17.56
N LEU A 381 4.76 10.38 -16.70
CA LEU A 381 4.76 11.03 -15.38
C LEU A 381 5.40 12.42 -15.38
N GLU A 382 5.87 12.93 -16.53
CA GLU A 382 6.64 14.17 -16.63
C GLU A 382 5.90 15.39 -16.05
N GLN A 383 4.57 15.44 -16.20
CA GLN A 383 3.72 16.53 -15.70
C GLN A 383 3.05 16.21 -14.35
N SER A 384 3.52 15.18 -13.66
CA SER A 384 2.95 14.68 -12.40
C SER A 384 3.83 15.04 -11.20
N TYR A 385 3.19 15.25 -10.06
CA TYR A 385 3.83 15.01 -8.77
C TYR A 385 3.92 13.49 -8.60
N LEU A 386 5.14 12.95 -8.62
CA LEU A 386 5.39 11.55 -8.30
C LEU A 386 5.83 11.47 -6.85
N ILE A 387 5.16 10.65 -6.06
CA ILE A 387 5.51 10.40 -4.67
C ILE A 387 5.76 8.90 -4.51
N VAL A 388 6.96 8.54 -4.08
CA VAL A 388 7.26 7.18 -3.59
C VAL A 388 7.52 7.30 -2.11
N MET A 389 6.71 6.61 -1.32
CA MET A 389 6.74 6.73 0.14
C MET A 389 6.45 5.40 0.82
N SER A 390 6.68 5.39 2.13
CA SER A 390 6.17 4.41 3.07
C SER A 390 5.31 5.14 4.10
N ASP A 391 4.48 4.41 4.82
CA ASP A 391 3.65 4.83 5.94
C ASP A 391 4.39 4.74 7.29
N HIS A 392 5.24 3.74 7.48
CA HIS A 392 6.13 3.58 8.63
C HIS A 392 7.36 2.73 8.26
N GLY A 393 8.31 2.56 9.18
CA GLY A 393 9.32 1.50 9.04
C GLY A 393 8.84 0.17 9.62
N HIS A 394 9.67 -0.86 9.55
CA HIS A 394 9.24 -2.21 9.92
C HIS A 394 8.91 -2.38 11.40
N ARG A 395 7.78 -3.04 11.69
CA ARG A 395 7.22 -3.13 13.05
C ARG A 395 7.34 -4.50 13.70
N PHE A 396 7.62 -5.56 12.96
CA PHE A 396 7.45 -6.93 13.48
C PHE A 396 8.77 -7.66 13.77
N ASP A 397 9.88 -7.32 13.09
CA ASP A 397 11.13 -8.06 13.27
C ASP A 397 11.97 -7.65 14.50
N SER A 398 12.86 -8.58 14.86
CA SER A 398 13.82 -8.48 15.97
C SER A 398 14.77 -7.28 15.88
N ILE A 399 14.91 -6.65 14.71
CA ILE A 399 15.68 -5.40 14.55
C ILE A 399 15.24 -4.31 15.54
N ARG A 400 13.95 -4.28 15.94
CA ARG A 400 13.40 -3.31 16.93
C ARG A 400 13.95 -3.48 18.35
N LYS A 401 14.65 -4.58 18.65
CA LYS A 401 15.40 -4.74 19.90
C LYS A 401 16.55 -3.74 19.99
N THR A 402 17.10 -3.30 18.85
CA THR A 402 18.16 -2.30 18.74
C THR A 402 17.62 -0.86 18.84
N SER A 403 18.47 0.10 19.22
CA SER A 403 18.11 1.53 19.19
C SER A 403 17.90 2.05 17.77
N VAL A 404 18.67 1.54 16.81
CA VAL A 404 18.59 1.92 15.39
C VAL A 404 17.29 1.42 14.78
N GLY A 405 16.92 0.16 14.98
CA GLY A 405 15.66 -0.39 14.49
C GLY A 405 14.44 0.39 14.98
N ARG A 406 14.44 0.85 16.24
CA ARG A 406 13.36 1.74 16.76
C ARG A 406 13.37 3.13 16.11
N GLN A 407 14.52 3.66 15.72
CA GLN A 407 14.58 4.94 15.02
C GLN A 407 14.10 4.79 13.57
N GLU A 408 14.59 3.78 12.86
CA GLU A 408 14.16 3.47 11.48
C GLU A 408 12.66 3.26 11.39
N GLU A 409 12.07 2.55 12.35
CA GLU A 409 10.63 2.29 12.42
C GLU A 409 9.77 3.58 12.44
N ARG A 410 10.31 4.70 12.94
CA ARG A 410 9.63 6.00 13.02
C ARG A 410 9.86 6.90 11.80
N LEU A 411 10.85 6.55 10.97
CA LEU A 411 11.32 7.35 9.85
C LEU A 411 11.05 6.60 8.54
N PRO A 412 9.81 6.62 8.03
CA PRO A 412 9.48 6.01 6.74
C PRO A 412 10.24 6.67 5.59
N PHE A 413 10.46 5.93 4.50
CA PHE A 413 10.95 6.53 3.26
C PHE A 413 9.91 7.49 2.69
N PHE A 414 10.34 8.64 2.20
CA PHE A 414 9.48 9.57 1.46
C PHE A 414 10.28 10.33 0.43
N SER A 415 9.75 10.38 -0.79
CA SER A 415 10.29 11.19 -1.88
C SER A 415 9.16 11.86 -2.66
N ILE A 416 9.46 13.04 -3.19
CA ILE A 416 8.54 13.75 -4.08
C ILE A 416 9.31 14.33 -5.27
N SER A 417 8.80 14.10 -6.47
CA SER A 417 9.27 14.72 -7.71
C SER A 417 8.24 15.76 -8.16
N LEU A 418 8.71 16.88 -8.69
CA LEU A 418 7.83 17.93 -9.21
C LEU A 418 7.44 17.67 -10.67
N PRO A 419 6.25 18.11 -11.11
CA PRO A 419 5.93 18.29 -12.52
C PRO A 419 7.01 19.12 -13.21
N LYS A 420 7.41 18.76 -14.42
CA LYS A 420 8.47 19.45 -15.18
C LYS A 420 8.25 20.96 -15.28
N LYS A 421 7.01 21.39 -15.50
CA LYS A 421 6.64 22.82 -15.55
C LYS A 421 6.94 23.61 -14.28
N LEU A 422 7.05 22.95 -13.12
CA LEU A 422 7.38 23.58 -11.84
C LEU A 422 8.87 23.51 -11.47
N ARG A 423 9.68 22.71 -12.20
CA ARG A 423 11.11 22.53 -11.91
C ARG A 423 11.95 23.77 -12.25
N SER A 424 11.45 24.68 -13.10
CA SER A 424 12.11 25.95 -13.40
C SER A 424 11.95 26.99 -12.28
N ASN A 425 10.97 26.82 -11.38
CA ASN A 425 10.79 27.71 -10.23
C ASN A 425 11.86 27.45 -9.16
N GLN A 426 12.95 28.23 -9.21
CA GLN A 426 14.08 28.07 -8.30
C GLN A 426 13.70 28.24 -6.83
N ASN A 427 12.77 29.14 -6.50
CA ASN A 427 12.32 29.33 -5.12
C ASN A 427 11.63 28.08 -4.58
N LEU A 428 10.77 27.46 -5.39
CA LEU A 428 10.11 26.19 -5.02
C LEU A 428 11.12 25.05 -4.87
N VAL A 429 12.06 24.93 -5.82
CA VAL A 429 13.12 23.90 -5.77
C VAL A 429 13.99 24.07 -4.53
N GLN A 430 14.43 25.29 -4.21
CA GLN A 430 15.24 25.54 -3.01
C GLN A 430 14.43 25.31 -1.71
N THR A 431 13.14 25.64 -1.73
CA THR A 431 12.24 25.34 -0.61
C THR A 431 12.15 23.84 -0.35
N LEU A 432 11.92 23.03 -1.38
CA LEU A 432 11.90 21.57 -1.24
C LEU A 432 13.24 21.02 -0.77
N LYS A 433 14.36 21.46 -1.37
CA LYS A 433 15.71 21.07 -0.93
C LYS A 433 15.91 21.36 0.55
N ALA A 434 15.54 22.55 1.02
CA ALA A 434 15.64 22.90 2.44
C ALA A 434 14.72 22.04 3.32
N ASN A 435 13.52 21.72 2.86
CA ASN A 435 12.56 20.90 3.61
C ASN A 435 12.98 19.43 3.71
N THR A 436 13.77 18.90 2.77
CA THR A 436 14.30 17.53 2.87
C THR A 436 15.08 17.25 4.15
N LYS A 437 15.65 18.29 4.77
CA LYS A 437 16.49 18.20 5.97
C LYS A 437 15.75 18.62 7.25
N LYS A 438 14.42 18.70 7.20
CA LYS A 438 13.57 19.09 8.32
C LYS A 438 12.69 17.95 8.76
N LEU A 439 12.25 18.03 10.02
CA LEU A 439 11.19 17.17 10.53
C LEU A 439 9.89 17.49 9.79
N THR A 440 9.32 16.49 9.13
CA THR A 440 8.05 16.55 8.40
C THR A 440 7.20 15.35 8.78
N SER A 441 5.91 15.42 8.48
CA SER A 441 4.92 14.43 8.90
C SER A 441 3.86 14.21 7.83
N PHE A 442 3.03 13.17 8.00
CA PHE A 442 1.92 12.92 7.09
C PHE A 442 0.85 14.02 7.09
N PHE A 443 0.79 14.88 8.11
CA PHE A 443 -0.06 16.09 8.07
C PHE A 443 0.46 17.13 7.07
N ASP A 444 1.77 17.24 6.91
CA ASP A 444 2.40 18.10 5.90
C ASP A 444 2.14 17.55 4.49
N VAL A 445 2.09 16.21 4.35
CA VAL A 445 1.70 15.54 3.10
C VAL A 445 0.25 15.84 2.74
N TYR A 446 -0.71 15.70 3.68
CA TYR A 446 -2.10 16.11 3.45
C TYR A 446 -2.20 17.58 3.02
N THR A 447 -1.51 18.47 3.73
CA THR A 447 -1.48 19.90 3.41
C THR A 447 -0.88 20.16 2.04
N THR A 448 0.10 19.36 1.61
CA THR A 448 0.66 19.39 0.26
C THR A 448 -0.35 18.98 -0.78
N PHE A 449 -1.13 17.91 -0.55
CA PHE A 449 -2.20 17.53 -1.47
C PHE A 449 -3.27 18.61 -1.60
N ARG A 450 -3.62 19.29 -0.51
CA ARG A 450 -4.52 20.44 -0.54
C ARG A 450 -3.92 21.61 -1.34
N HIS A 451 -2.63 21.87 -1.15
CA HIS A 451 -1.93 22.95 -1.86
C HIS A 451 -1.86 22.70 -3.37
N ILE A 452 -1.65 21.45 -3.80
CA ILE A 452 -1.66 21.11 -5.23
C ILE A 452 -3.00 21.49 -5.90
N LEU A 453 -4.13 21.32 -5.20
CA LEU A 453 -5.46 21.69 -5.70
C LEU A 453 -5.70 23.20 -5.79
N SER A 454 -5.01 24.00 -4.95
CA SER A 454 -5.17 25.46 -4.87
C SER A 454 -3.95 26.24 -5.41
N TYR A 455 -2.93 25.54 -5.91
CA TYR A 455 -1.64 26.12 -6.28
C TYR A 455 -1.82 27.27 -7.29
N PRO A 456 -1.15 28.42 -7.09
CA PRO A 456 -0.06 28.70 -6.14
C PRO A 456 -0.50 29.18 -4.75
N ASN A 457 -1.80 29.20 -4.46
CA ASN A 457 -2.32 29.71 -3.20
C ASN A 457 -2.21 28.64 -2.10
N ALA A 458 -1.61 29.03 -0.98
CA ALA A 458 -1.48 28.17 0.19
C ALA A 458 -2.87 27.75 0.70
N PRO A 459 -3.10 26.46 1.02
CA PRO A 459 -4.36 26.01 1.56
C PRO A 459 -4.45 26.31 3.05
N GLU A 460 -5.65 26.49 3.55
CA GLU A 460 -5.91 26.49 4.98
C GLU A 460 -6.15 25.05 5.46
N THR A 461 -5.30 24.57 6.37
CA THR A 461 -5.44 23.28 7.06
C THR A 461 -5.29 23.48 8.56
N LYS A 462 -5.98 22.64 9.34
CA LYS A 462 -5.91 22.68 10.82
C LYS A 462 -4.50 22.42 11.34
N ARG A 463 -3.71 21.64 10.59
CA ARG A 463 -2.34 21.24 10.94
C ARG A 463 -1.54 20.89 9.70
N GLY A 464 -0.23 20.86 9.88
CA GLY A 464 0.73 20.63 8.82
C GLY A 464 0.97 21.90 8.00
N ILE A 465 2.12 21.94 7.35
CA ILE A 465 2.53 22.98 6.40
C ILE A 465 2.80 22.25 5.08
N SER A 466 2.36 22.82 3.96
CA SER A 466 2.68 22.24 2.66
C SER A 466 4.20 22.14 2.47
N LEU A 467 4.68 20.99 2.01
CA LEU A 467 6.08 20.76 1.66
C LEU A 467 6.57 21.67 0.52
N LEU A 468 5.65 22.30 -0.22
CA LEU A 468 5.93 23.30 -1.26
C LEU A 468 6.19 24.70 -0.67
N LEU A 469 6.03 24.87 0.64
CA LEU A 469 6.31 26.10 1.39
C LEU A 469 7.42 25.84 2.42
N PRO A 470 8.14 26.87 2.90
CA PRO A 470 9.16 26.68 3.91
C PRO A 470 8.55 26.11 5.21
N VAL A 471 8.89 24.86 5.54
CA VAL A 471 8.49 24.26 6.82
C VAL A 471 9.29 24.95 7.92
N GLN A 472 8.64 25.63 8.85
CA GLN A 472 9.35 26.26 9.96
C GLN A 472 9.68 25.21 11.03
N VAL A 473 10.87 25.27 11.62
CA VAL A 473 11.17 24.50 12.83
C VAL A 473 10.37 25.16 13.95
N ILE A 474 9.18 24.63 14.25
CA ILE A 474 8.41 25.11 15.39
C ILE A 474 9.15 24.62 16.65
N ILE A 475 10.06 25.46 17.17
CA ILE A 475 10.45 25.40 18.58
C ILE A 475 9.27 25.99 19.32
N GLN A 476 8.20 25.21 19.53
CA GLN A 476 7.19 25.62 20.51
C GLN A 476 7.83 25.44 21.88
N PRO A 477 8.02 26.53 22.66
CA PRO A 477 8.29 26.36 24.07
C PRO A 477 7.02 25.74 24.66
N PHE A 478 7.11 24.52 25.19
CA PHE A 478 6.12 23.98 26.12
C PHE A 478 6.14 24.82 27.41
N LEU A 479 5.66 26.05 27.35
CA LEU A 479 5.48 26.96 28.48
C LEU A 479 4.24 27.80 28.21
N SER A 480 3.06 27.30 28.59
CA SER A 480 1.88 28.08 29.05
C SER A 480 0.55 27.30 29.07
N LEU A 481 0.52 26.02 29.46
CA LEU A 481 -0.74 25.33 29.83
C LEU A 481 -0.83 24.96 31.31
N LEU A 482 -0.05 25.63 32.17
CA LEU A 482 -0.16 25.53 33.63
C LEU A 482 -0.01 26.92 34.27
N SER A 483 -1.00 27.79 34.09
CA SER A 483 -1.37 28.77 35.11
C SER A 483 -2.79 29.27 34.80
N THR A 484 -3.55 29.58 35.85
CA THR A 484 -4.95 30.05 35.87
C THR A 484 -6.04 28.98 35.90
N SER A 485 -6.08 28.22 36.99
CA SER A 485 -7.30 28.06 37.80
C SER A 485 -6.95 27.37 39.12
N VAL A 486 -7.74 27.63 40.16
CA VAL A 486 -7.53 27.26 41.57
C VAL A 486 -6.68 28.25 42.37
N LEU A 487 -7.26 29.41 42.64
CA LEU A 487 -7.14 30.10 43.92
C LEU A 487 -8.35 31.05 44.05
N GLY A 488 -9.27 30.69 44.95
CA GLY A 488 -10.37 31.56 45.34
C GLY A 488 -11.66 30.77 45.56
N SER A 489 -11.84 30.25 46.78
CA SER A 489 -13.13 30.09 47.51
C SER A 489 -12.93 29.21 48.75
N ILE A 490 -12.32 29.77 49.81
CA ILE A 490 -12.62 29.38 51.19
C ILE A 490 -12.73 30.69 51.97
N LEU A 491 -13.96 31.16 52.13
CA LEU A 491 -14.50 31.84 53.30
C LEU A 491 -16.01 31.60 53.30
#